data_AF-A0A7S2H883-F1
#
_entry.id   AF-A0A7S2H883-F1
#
_cell.length_a   1.000
_cell.length_b   1.000
_cell.length_c   1.000
_cell.angle_alpha   90.00
_cell.angle_beta   90.00
_cell.angle_gamma   90.00
#
_symmetry.space_group_name_H-M   'P 1'
#
loop_
_entity.id
_entity.type
_entity.pdbx_description
1 polymer ?
#
loop_
_entity_poly.entity_id
_entity_poly.type
_entity_poly.pdbx_seq_one_letter_code
_entity_poly.pdbx_strand_id
1 'polypeptide(L)'
;MAEGGQYPWKIQKITQFGPTADYSNLSKPLPPPPSGQQWEHDDVSREWRLVSTPPPPSKLSHPQLECTKTTTTNKPKLQQQLPNEKLLQKKKQETSSKLSSLQESNTPYLTHHILPTDTLSGICLQYKITPLLLRQVNRFSGSNLSLAPNPLYVPIGDVEAWKEGRMKVQDVESKEYKKEVMRAEFGGLKGGELNAYLEMNNWDLEAAKQNVIDDLEWEKSQQEQEKLKKNVEKKQKIKPTLTAHVAIPVSDMAAVKSRLNGNGGGGGGKEEGWVEIELSSSIHEKVGFRVYICLFCHDFRVKHRALISSCFNHASW
;
A
#
# COMPACT_ATOMS: atom_id res chain seq x y z
N MET A 1 -2.90 -15.40 23.14
CA MET A 1 -2.05 -14.80 24.18
C MET A 1 -1.35 -13.58 23.60
N ALA A 2 -1.85 -12.39 23.94
CA ALA A 2 -1.13 -11.11 23.87
C ALA A 2 -1.93 -10.14 24.74
N GLU A 3 -1.60 -10.15 26.02
CA GLU A 3 -2.15 -9.29 27.06
C GLU A 3 -1.62 -7.86 26.82
N GLY A 4 -2.31 -7.11 25.97
CA GLY A 4 -2.09 -5.67 25.82
C GLY A 4 -2.68 -4.92 27.01
N GLY A 5 -2.07 -5.07 28.19
CA GLY A 5 -2.46 -4.38 29.42
C GLY A 5 -2.42 -2.87 29.23
N GLN A 6 -3.60 -2.24 29.26
CA GLN A 6 -3.77 -0.79 29.23
C GLN A 6 -3.25 -0.22 30.56
N TYR A 7 -2.00 0.21 30.58
CA TYR A 7 -1.32 0.66 31.79
C TYR A 7 -2.07 1.84 32.46
N PRO A 8 -2.69 1.63 33.65
CA PRO A 8 -3.55 2.63 34.28
C PRO A 8 -2.78 3.86 34.78
N TRP A 9 -1.46 3.79 34.89
CA TRP A 9 -0.62 4.87 35.37
C TRP A 9 -0.35 5.99 34.35
N LYS A 10 -0.76 5.83 33.08
CA LYS A 10 -0.52 6.82 32.02
C LYS A 10 -1.74 7.62 31.58
N ILE A 11 -2.87 7.46 32.27
CA ILE A 11 -4.05 8.32 32.08
C ILE A 11 -3.96 9.45 33.11
N GLN A 12 -3.24 10.52 32.77
CA GLN A 12 -3.40 11.78 33.50
C GLN A 12 -4.82 12.28 33.23
N LYS A 13 -5.72 12.04 34.18
CA LYS A 13 -7.01 12.72 34.22
C LYS A 13 -6.71 14.19 34.47
N ILE A 14 -6.60 14.99 33.42
CA ILE A 14 -6.52 16.45 33.51
C ILE A 14 -7.93 16.92 33.91
N THR A 15 -8.27 16.76 35.19
CA THR A 15 -9.55 17.21 35.78
C THR A 15 -9.55 18.72 36.05
N GLN A 16 -8.40 19.35 35.93
CA GLN A 16 -8.24 20.79 36.03
C GLN A 16 -7.82 21.29 34.66
N PHE A 17 -8.80 21.75 33.87
CA PHE A 17 -8.50 22.75 32.85
C PHE A 17 -7.86 23.91 33.62
N GLY A 18 -6.54 24.07 33.51
CA GLY A 18 -5.88 25.29 33.96
C GLY A 18 -6.61 26.49 33.35
N PRO A 19 -6.57 27.67 33.97
CA PRO A 19 -7.31 28.83 33.49
C PRO A 19 -6.99 29.05 32.01
N THR A 20 -7.97 28.77 31.15
CA THR A 20 -7.86 29.04 29.72
C THR A 20 -7.60 30.53 29.58
N ALA A 21 -6.53 30.91 28.90
CA ALA A 21 -6.19 32.31 28.71
C ALA A 21 -7.42 33.04 28.16
N ASP A 22 -7.93 34.00 28.94
CA ASP A 22 -9.11 34.76 28.56
C ASP A 22 -8.70 35.86 27.60
N TYR A 23 -8.95 35.61 26.31
CA TYR A 23 -8.68 36.56 25.23
C TYR A 23 -9.79 37.60 25.05
N SER A 24 -10.80 37.65 25.94
CA SER A 24 -11.88 38.64 25.88
C SER A 24 -11.39 40.10 25.94
N ASN A 25 -10.16 40.32 26.41
CA ASN A 25 -9.54 41.65 26.44
C ASN A 25 -8.88 42.07 25.12
N LEU A 26 -8.67 41.16 24.15
CA LEU A 26 -8.07 41.51 22.86
C LEU A 26 -9.01 42.31 21.94
N SER A 27 -10.32 42.26 22.19
CA SER A 27 -11.31 43.02 21.41
C SER A 27 -11.52 44.45 21.92
N LYS A 28 -10.98 44.79 23.10
CA LYS A 28 -11.07 46.14 23.65
C LYS A 28 -10.16 47.06 22.83
N PRO A 29 -10.64 48.24 22.40
CA PRO A 29 -9.79 49.20 21.71
C PRO A 29 -8.62 49.60 22.62
N LEU A 30 -7.47 49.90 22.00
CA LEU A 30 -6.31 50.40 22.74
C LEU A 30 -6.71 51.66 23.52
N PRO A 31 -6.15 51.87 24.73
CA PRO A 31 -6.38 53.09 25.48
C PRO A 31 -5.96 54.30 24.64
N PRO A 32 -6.64 55.46 24.79
CA PRO A 32 -6.26 56.66 24.08
C PRO A 32 -4.81 57.05 24.41
N PRO A 33 -4.03 57.53 23.42
CA PRO A 33 -2.65 57.93 23.66
C PRO A 33 -2.57 59.13 24.61
N PRO A 34 -1.44 59.32 25.33
CA PRO A 34 -1.21 60.50 26.16
C PRO A 34 -1.35 61.81 25.36
N SER A 35 -1.73 62.90 26.04
CA SER A 35 -1.92 64.21 25.40
C SER A 35 -0.68 64.64 24.62
N GLY A 36 -0.86 64.99 23.35
CA GLY A 36 0.23 65.40 22.45
C GLY A 36 0.96 64.26 21.75
N GLN A 37 0.47 63.03 21.83
CA GLN A 37 1.04 61.87 21.16
C GLN A 37 -0.01 61.11 20.34
N GLN A 38 0.43 60.41 19.30
CA GLN A 38 -0.39 59.53 18.47
C GLN A 38 0.30 58.18 18.24
N TRP A 39 -0.50 57.14 18.09
CA TRP A 39 -0.02 55.82 17.68
C TRP A 39 0.28 55.82 16.18
N GLU A 40 1.51 55.50 15.80
CA GLU A 40 1.92 55.29 14.41
C GLU A 40 2.32 53.82 14.24
N HIS A 41 1.73 53.15 13.24
CA HIS A 41 2.11 51.79 12.86
C HIS A 41 3.25 51.88 11.85
N ASP A 42 4.40 51.28 12.16
CA ASP A 42 5.53 51.20 11.24
C ASP A 42 5.38 49.94 10.36
N ASP A 43 5.13 50.13 9.07
CA ASP A 43 4.88 49.04 8.12
C ASP A 43 6.08 48.12 7.90
N VAL A 44 7.29 48.58 8.20
CA VAL A 44 8.53 47.81 8.01
C VAL A 44 8.77 46.89 9.21
N SER A 45 8.73 47.43 10.42
CA SER A 45 8.96 46.67 11.66
C SER A 45 7.72 45.89 12.12
N ARG A 46 6.51 46.28 11.67
CA ARG A 46 5.21 45.81 12.17
C ARG A 46 5.01 46.05 13.66
N GLU A 47 5.65 47.09 14.19
CA GLU A 47 5.52 47.51 15.57
C GLU A 47 4.72 48.83 15.66
N TRP A 48 3.98 48.99 16.75
CA TRP A 48 3.29 50.24 17.08
C TRP A 48 4.20 51.14 17.90
N ARG A 49 4.43 52.37 17.45
CA ARG A 49 5.24 53.36 18.17
C ARG A 49 4.44 54.61 18.52
N LEU A 50 4.86 55.27 19.59
CA LEU A 50 4.26 56.49 20.10
C LEU A 50 5.01 57.69 19.51
N VAL A 51 4.36 58.49 18.68
CA VAL A 51 4.96 59.65 18.00
C VAL A 51 4.41 60.93 18.59
N SER A 52 5.30 61.89 18.90
CA SER A 52 4.89 63.21 19.38
C SER A 52 4.22 63.97 18.22
N THR A 53 2.97 64.37 18.43
CA THR A 53 2.24 65.16 17.43
C THR A 53 2.88 66.54 17.37
N PRO A 54 3.36 67.00 16.20
CA PRO A 54 3.93 68.33 16.09
C PRO A 54 2.87 69.38 16.49
N PRO A 55 3.25 70.44 17.23
CA PRO A 55 2.31 71.46 17.62
C PRO A 55 1.66 72.06 16.35
N PRO A 56 0.34 72.27 16.35
CA PRO A 56 -0.34 72.85 15.20
C PRO A 56 0.34 74.18 14.85
N PRO A 57 0.58 74.47 13.55
CA PRO A 57 1.25 75.70 13.16
C PRO A 57 0.49 76.88 13.74
N SER A 58 1.14 77.59 14.66
CA SER A 58 0.62 78.78 15.32
C SER A 58 0.11 79.72 14.24
N LYS A 59 -1.20 79.97 14.23
CA LYS A 59 -1.84 80.96 13.34
C LYS A 59 -1.23 82.32 13.65
N LEU A 60 -0.18 82.67 12.92
CA LEU A 60 0.37 84.01 12.86
C LEU A 60 -0.71 84.92 12.29
N SER A 61 -1.12 85.86 13.13
CA SER A 61 -2.02 86.96 12.85
C SER A 61 -1.56 87.76 11.63
N HIS A 62 -2.37 87.77 10.57
CA HIS A 62 -2.34 88.81 9.55
C HIS A 62 -3.72 89.48 9.41
N PRO A 63 -3.76 90.80 9.15
CA PRO A 63 -4.95 91.64 9.25
C PRO A 63 -5.89 91.47 8.06
N GLN A 64 -7.17 91.78 8.32
CA GLN A 64 -8.28 91.85 7.38
C GLN A 64 -7.92 92.59 6.08
N LEU A 65 -8.35 92.05 4.94
CA LEU A 65 -9.12 92.78 3.92
C LEU A 65 -9.90 91.78 3.03
N GLU A 66 -11.20 92.03 2.94
CA GLU A 66 -12.16 91.74 1.86
C GLU A 66 -12.36 90.32 1.29
N CYS A 67 -13.44 89.69 1.81
CA CYS A 67 -14.63 89.27 1.08
C CYS A 67 -14.55 89.09 -0.45
N THR A 68 -14.52 87.84 -0.92
CA THR A 68 -15.43 87.38 -1.99
C THR A 68 -15.87 85.94 -1.77
N LYS A 69 -17.16 85.71 -2.01
CA LYS A 69 -17.95 84.50 -1.84
C LYS A 69 -17.53 83.39 -2.83
N THR A 70 -18.02 82.17 -2.55
CA THR A 70 -17.97 80.93 -3.35
C THR A 70 -16.63 80.17 -3.22
N THR A 71 -16.54 78.88 -2.90
CA THR A 71 -17.35 77.74 -3.33
C THR A 71 -17.18 76.56 -2.36
N THR A 72 -18.29 75.91 -2.03
CA THR A 72 -18.42 74.59 -1.39
C THR A 72 -17.40 73.59 -1.95
N THR A 73 -16.42 73.22 -1.12
CA THR A 73 -15.41 72.20 -1.49
C THR A 73 -16.06 70.83 -1.43
N ASN A 74 -16.38 70.33 -2.62
CA ASN A 74 -16.82 68.98 -2.88
C ASN A 74 -15.89 67.96 -2.21
N LYS A 75 -16.46 67.12 -1.34
CA LYS A 75 -15.96 65.77 -1.13
C LYS A 75 -15.81 65.12 -2.53
N PRO A 76 -14.63 64.66 -2.94
CA PRO A 76 -14.56 63.75 -4.07
C PRO A 76 -15.25 62.47 -3.62
N LYS A 77 -16.50 62.31 -4.02
CA LYS A 77 -17.18 61.03 -4.08
C LYS A 77 -16.39 60.24 -5.11
N LEU A 78 -15.39 59.50 -4.65
CA LEU A 78 -14.72 58.47 -5.43
C LEU A 78 -15.79 57.40 -5.68
N GLN A 79 -16.60 57.62 -6.72
CA GLN A 79 -17.34 56.57 -7.37
C GLN A 79 -16.29 55.63 -7.93
N GLN A 80 -15.98 54.62 -7.12
CA GLN A 80 -15.44 53.35 -7.60
C GLN A 80 -16.44 52.86 -8.66
N GLN A 81 -16.16 53.18 -9.92
CA GLN A 81 -16.78 52.49 -11.04
C GLN A 81 -16.29 51.04 -10.93
N LEU A 82 -17.20 50.15 -10.50
CA LEU A 82 -16.99 48.72 -10.58
C LEU A 82 -16.57 48.39 -12.03
N PRO A 83 -15.45 47.69 -12.24
CA PRO A 83 -15.12 47.16 -13.55
C PRO A 83 -16.17 46.09 -13.91
N ASN A 84 -16.86 46.32 -15.02
CA ASN A 84 -17.68 45.37 -15.79
C ASN A 84 -17.79 43.93 -15.23
N GLU A 85 -18.88 43.62 -14.52
CA GLU A 85 -19.23 42.27 -14.05
C GLU A 85 -19.29 41.22 -15.19
N LYS A 86 -19.45 41.65 -16.45
CA LYS A 86 -19.58 40.75 -17.60
C LYS A 86 -18.29 40.06 -18.04
N LEU A 87 -17.10 40.49 -17.59
CA LEU A 87 -15.85 39.78 -17.90
C LEU A 87 -15.46 38.73 -16.84
N LEU A 88 -16.02 38.82 -15.62
CA LEU A 88 -15.68 37.90 -14.52
C LEU A 88 -16.41 36.55 -14.63
N GLN A 89 -17.53 36.49 -15.35
CA GLN A 89 -18.31 35.27 -15.51
C GLN A 89 -17.67 34.27 -16.50
N LYS A 90 -16.91 34.72 -17.49
CA LYS A 90 -16.29 33.82 -18.50
C LYS A 90 -15.09 33.03 -17.94
N LYS A 91 -14.36 33.59 -16.96
CA LYS A 91 -13.19 32.91 -16.35
C LYS A 91 -13.56 31.84 -15.30
N LYS A 92 -14.78 31.88 -14.76
CA LYS A 92 -15.26 30.93 -13.75
C LYS A 92 -15.68 29.57 -14.35
N GLN A 93 -16.01 29.53 -15.64
CA GLN A 93 -16.41 28.29 -16.31
C GLN A 93 -15.22 27.44 -16.77
N GLU A 94 -14.10 28.05 -17.20
CA GLU A 94 -12.89 27.29 -17.61
C GLU A 94 -12.14 26.65 -16.44
N THR A 95 -12.25 27.20 -15.24
CA THR A 95 -11.59 26.63 -14.05
C THR A 95 -12.33 25.44 -13.46
N SER A 96 -13.64 25.32 -13.69
CA SER A 96 -14.43 24.18 -13.19
C SER A 96 -14.24 22.91 -14.03
N SER A 97 -14.03 23.03 -15.34
CA SER A 97 -13.89 21.86 -16.23
C SER A 97 -12.55 21.14 -16.05
N LYS A 98 -11.48 21.86 -15.68
CA LYS A 98 -10.17 21.28 -15.44
C LYS A 98 -10.10 20.43 -14.16
N LEU A 99 -11.00 20.67 -13.19
CA LEU A 99 -11.04 19.89 -11.95
C LEU A 99 -11.66 18.50 -12.16
N SER A 100 -12.60 18.37 -13.09
CA SER A 100 -13.31 17.12 -13.36
C SER A 100 -12.44 16.08 -14.07
N SER A 101 -11.54 16.50 -14.95
CA SER A 101 -10.62 15.59 -15.66
C SER A 101 -9.52 15.01 -14.77
N LEU A 102 -9.29 15.58 -13.58
CA LEU A 102 -8.27 15.13 -12.64
C LEU A 102 -8.81 14.10 -11.62
N GLN A 103 -10.12 13.81 -11.63
CA GLN A 103 -10.75 12.86 -10.70
C GLN A 103 -10.67 11.39 -11.15
N GLU A 104 -10.03 11.09 -12.29
CA GLU A 104 -9.97 9.72 -12.82
C GLU A 104 -8.93 8.83 -12.09
N SER A 105 -7.93 9.41 -11.43
CA SER A 105 -7.09 8.65 -10.50
C SER A 105 -7.86 8.45 -9.19
N ASN A 106 -8.14 7.21 -8.83
CA ASN A 106 -8.80 6.79 -7.57
C ASN A 106 -7.97 7.09 -6.30
N THR A 107 -7.20 8.17 -6.31
CA THR A 107 -6.40 8.64 -5.18
C THR A 107 -7.19 9.70 -4.42
N PRO A 108 -7.25 9.64 -3.08
CA PRO A 108 -8.00 10.60 -2.27
C PRO A 108 -7.33 11.98 -2.14
N TYR A 109 -6.32 12.24 -2.97
CA TYR A 109 -5.54 13.46 -3.02
C TYR A 109 -5.15 13.77 -4.47
N LEU A 110 -4.90 15.06 -4.71
CA LEU A 110 -4.34 15.62 -5.93
C LEU A 110 -2.94 16.16 -5.64
N THR A 111 -2.04 15.91 -6.58
CA THR A 111 -0.68 16.46 -6.56
C THR A 111 -0.67 17.81 -7.30
N HIS A 112 -0.33 18.89 -6.60
CA HIS A 112 -0.19 20.24 -7.16
C HIS A 112 1.29 20.66 -7.18
N HIS A 113 1.82 20.98 -8.36
CA HIS A 113 3.17 21.53 -8.49
C HIS A 113 3.13 23.05 -8.23
N ILE A 114 3.86 23.50 -7.22
CA ILE A 114 3.88 24.91 -6.81
C ILE A 114 4.62 25.75 -7.85
N LEU A 115 3.95 26.75 -8.41
CA LEU A 115 4.58 27.75 -9.28
C LEU A 115 4.99 28.99 -8.46
N PRO A 116 5.99 29.78 -8.90
CA PRO A 116 6.38 31.02 -8.20
C PRO A 116 5.28 32.07 -8.09
N THR A 117 4.29 32.03 -8.99
CA THR A 117 3.11 32.90 -8.99
C THR A 117 2.02 32.44 -8.03
N ASP A 118 2.11 31.19 -7.54
CA ASP A 118 1.10 30.65 -6.66
C ASP A 118 1.22 31.28 -5.27
N THR A 119 0.07 31.47 -4.65
CA THR A 119 -0.03 31.90 -3.26
C THR A 119 -0.83 30.85 -2.49
N LEU A 120 -0.49 30.66 -1.22
CA LEU A 120 -1.20 29.70 -0.36
C LEU A 120 -2.72 29.94 -0.40
N SER A 121 -3.12 31.21 -0.31
CA SER A 121 -4.51 31.65 -0.42
C SER A 121 -5.13 31.32 -1.77
N GLY A 122 -4.41 31.55 -2.88
CA GLY A 122 -4.86 31.23 -4.23
C GLY A 122 -5.13 29.74 -4.42
N ILE A 123 -4.20 28.89 -3.96
CA ILE A 123 -4.34 27.42 -4.00
C ILE A 123 -5.55 26.99 -3.15
N CYS A 124 -5.67 27.50 -1.92
CA CYS A 124 -6.79 27.17 -1.03
C CYS A 124 -8.15 27.53 -1.66
N LEU A 125 -8.24 28.68 -2.32
CA LEU A 125 -9.46 29.10 -3.02
C LEU A 125 -9.75 28.25 -4.25
N GLN A 126 -8.73 27.91 -5.02
CA GLN A 126 -8.86 27.09 -6.23
C GLN A 126 -9.40 25.69 -5.90
N TYR A 127 -8.91 25.08 -4.83
CA TYR A 127 -9.31 23.73 -4.42
C TYR A 127 -10.38 23.68 -3.34
N LYS A 128 -10.86 24.83 -2.87
CA LYS A 128 -11.86 24.96 -1.78
C LYS A 128 -11.44 24.25 -0.48
N ILE A 129 -10.18 24.36 -0.11
CA ILE A 129 -9.62 23.78 1.11
C ILE A 129 -9.24 24.86 2.11
N THR A 130 -9.24 24.53 3.40
CA THR A 130 -8.78 25.46 4.42
C THR A 130 -7.25 25.49 4.49
N PRO A 131 -6.63 26.66 4.73
CA PRO A 131 -5.17 26.76 4.87
C PRO A 131 -4.60 25.89 6.01
N LEU A 132 -5.41 25.66 7.06
CA LEU A 132 -5.02 24.78 8.16
C LEU A 132 -4.88 23.33 7.70
N LEU A 133 -5.90 22.81 6.99
CA LEU A 133 -5.90 21.45 6.48
C LEU A 133 -4.72 21.22 5.52
N LEU A 134 -4.49 22.15 4.60
CA LEU A 134 -3.39 22.02 3.63
C LEU A 134 -2.03 21.94 4.32
N ARG A 135 -1.81 22.75 5.36
CA ARG A 135 -0.59 22.71 6.19
C ARG A 135 -0.44 21.42 6.97
N GLN A 136 -1.53 20.90 7.53
CA GLN A 136 -1.53 19.63 8.27
C GLN A 136 -1.16 18.44 7.37
N VAL A 137 -1.76 18.37 6.19
CA VAL A 137 -1.51 17.31 5.20
C VAL A 137 -0.05 17.31 4.73
N ASN A 138 0.50 18.51 4.49
CA ASN A 138 1.84 18.68 3.93
C ASN A 138 2.93 18.96 4.99
N ARG A 139 2.58 18.93 6.28
CA ARG A 139 3.47 19.16 7.42
C ARG A 139 4.37 20.41 7.33
N PHE A 140 3.86 21.51 6.80
CA PHE A 140 4.59 22.79 6.77
C PHE A 140 3.88 23.87 7.59
N SER A 141 4.66 24.84 8.06
CA SER A 141 4.17 25.96 8.86
C SER A 141 4.36 27.29 8.12
N GLY A 142 3.55 28.29 8.47
CA GLY A 142 3.64 29.64 7.91
C GLY A 142 2.71 29.91 6.72
N SER A 143 2.86 31.09 6.13
CA SER A 143 2.05 31.58 5.00
C SER A 143 2.76 31.49 3.64
N ASN A 144 4.06 31.21 3.67
CA ASN A 144 4.91 31.18 2.47
C ASN A 144 4.98 29.75 1.92
N LEU A 145 4.72 29.59 0.62
CA LEU A 145 4.84 28.30 -0.07
C LEU A 145 6.29 27.85 -0.30
N SER A 146 7.27 28.73 -0.09
CA SER A 146 8.71 28.41 -0.24
C SER A 146 9.22 27.37 0.76
N LEU A 147 8.54 27.21 1.90
CA LEU A 147 8.86 26.21 2.92
C LEU A 147 8.03 24.93 2.78
N ALA A 148 7.07 24.89 1.86
CA ALA A 148 6.22 23.73 1.64
C ALA A 148 6.96 22.70 0.76
N PRO A 149 6.65 21.40 0.92
CA PRO A 149 7.16 20.38 0.00
C PRO A 149 6.65 20.64 -1.43
N ASN A 150 7.49 20.32 -2.41
CA ASN A 150 7.14 20.35 -3.84
C ASN A 150 7.33 18.93 -4.42
N PRO A 151 6.26 18.23 -4.80
CA PRO A 151 4.88 18.72 -4.97
C PRO A 151 4.05 18.81 -3.68
N LEU A 152 2.94 19.55 -3.75
CA LEU A 152 1.98 19.74 -2.67
C LEU A 152 0.80 18.77 -2.80
N TYR A 153 0.43 18.09 -1.72
CA TYR A 153 -0.71 17.18 -1.67
C TYR A 153 -1.97 17.92 -1.24
N VAL A 154 -2.92 18.04 -2.16
CA VAL A 154 -4.22 18.69 -1.97
C VAL A 154 -5.26 17.61 -1.72
N PRO A 155 -5.91 17.56 -0.55
CA PRO A 155 -6.95 16.58 -0.29
C PRO A 155 -8.17 16.86 -1.19
N ILE A 156 -8.54 15.89 -2.03
CA ILE A 156 -9.75 15.96 -2.85
C ILE A 156 -10.71 14.89 -2.37
N GLY A 157 -11.83 15.30 -1.78
CA GLY A 157 -12.85 14.39 -1.29
C GLY A 157 -13.40 14.79 0.07
N ASP A 158 -13.81 13.78 0.85
CA ASP A 158 -14.41 13.98 2.17
C ASP A 158 -13.37 14.51 3.17
N VAL A 159 -13.51 15.80 3.52
CA VAL A 159 -12.61 16.52 4.42
C VAL A 159 -12.61 15.90 5.82
N GLU A 160 -13.71 15.23 6.21
CA GLU A 160 -13.83 14.63 7.53
C GLU A 160 -12.85 13.45 7.72
N ALA A 161 -12.61 12.65 6.67
CA ALA A 161 -11.66 11.54 6.71
C ALA A 161 -10.22 12.00 7.02
N TRP A 162 -9.87 13.21 6.59
CA TRP A 162 -8.57 13.83 6.87
C TRP A 162 -8.48 14.43 8.27
N LYS A 163 -9.56 15.06 8.75
CA LYS A 163 -9.61 15.64 10.11
C LYS A 163 -9.49 14.58 11.19
N GLU A 164 -10.07 13.40 10.96
CA GLU A 164 -9.99 12.28 11.89
C GLU A 164 -8.61 11.62 11.91
N GLY A 165 -7.66 12.10 11.09
CA GLY A 165 -6.31 11.57 11.03
C GLY A 165 -6.22 10.14 10.50
N ARG A 166 -7.32 9.63 9.89
CA ARG A 166 -7.34 8.32 9.24
C ARG A 166 -6.45 8.31 8.00
N MET A 167 -6.37 9.45 7.33
CA MET A 167 -5.52 9.64 6.16
C MET A 167 -4.30 10.48 6.54
N LYS A 168 -3.22 9.81 6.92
CA LYS A 168 -1.89 10.44 6.99
C LYS A 168 -1.26 10.25 5.63
N VAL A 169 -0.75 11.33 5.02
CA VAL A 169 0.22 11.18 3.94
C VAL A 169 1.35 10.36 4.54
N GLN A 170 1.41 9.09 4.14
CA GLN A 170 2.45 8.20 4.60
C GLN A 170 3.73 8.73 3.99
N ASP A 171 4.68 9.04 4.85
CA ASP A 171 6.00 9.45 4.42
C ASP A 171 6.63 8.19 3.79
N VAL A 172 6.64 8.15 2.46
CA VAL A 172 7.13 7.01 1.67
C VAL A 172 8.60 6.75 1.97
N GLU A 173 9.33 7.80 2.38
CA GLU A 173 10.74 7.70 2.77
C GLU A 173 10.94 7.28 4.22
N SER A 174 9.90 7.30 5.05
CA SER A 174 10.02 6.86 6.43
C SER A 174 10.40 5.37 6.50
N LYS A 175 11.32 5.08 7.43
CA LYS A 175 11.78 3.71 7.70
C LYS A 175 10.63 2.79 8.08
N GLU A 176 9.66 3.32 8.81
CA GLU A 176 8.46 2.61 9.25
C GLU A 176 7.57 2.22 8.07
N TYR A 177 7.38 3.13 7.10
CA TYR A 177 6.61 2.82 5.89
C TYR A 177 7.27 1.69 5.10
N LYS A 178 8.58 1.80 4.85
CA LYS A 178 9.33 0.79 4.09
C LYS A 178 9.27 -0.60 4.75
N LYS A 179 9.34 -0.66 6.08
CA LYS A 179 9.15 -1.91 6.85
C LYS A 179 7.75 -2.49 6.66
N GLU A 180 6.72 -1.65 6.73
CA GLU A 180 5.33 -2.12 6.63
C GLU A 180 5.01 -2.61 5.22
N VAL A 181 5.48 -1.89 4.19
CA VAL A 181 5.35 -2.32 2.79
C VAL A 181 6.03 -3.67 2.57
N MET A 182 7.28 -3.82 3.03
CA MET A 182 7.98 -5.09 2.94
C MET A 182 7.27 -6.23 3.70
N ARG A 183 6.71 -5.94 4.87
CA ARG A 183 5.95 -6.95 5.65
C ARG A 183 4.67 -7.37 4.92
N ALA A 184 3.96 -6.42 4.31
CA ALA A 184 2.74 -6.69 3.56
C ALA A 184 3.02 -7.54 2.31
N GLU A 185 4.12 -7.27 1.62
CA GLU A 185 4.52 -7.99 0.40
C GLU A 185 5.13 -9.37 0.70
N PHE A 186 5.94 -9.47 1.75
CA PHE A 186 6.62 -10.70 2.17
C PHE A 186 6.17 -11.16 3.55
N GLY A 187 4.90 -11.53 3.68
CA GLY A 187 4.29 -11.94 4.96
C GLY A 187 4.95 -13.15 5.66
N GLY A 188 5.84 -13.87 4.98
CA GLY A 188 6.60 -15.00 5.55
C GLY A 188 7.92 -14.61 6.24
N LEU A 189 8.43 -13.40 6.05
CA LEU A 189 9.72 -12.97 6.60
C LEU A 189 9.58 -12.47 8.04
N LYS A 190 10.58 -12.77 8.88
CA LYS A 190 10.62 -12.22 10.25
C LYS A 190 11.02 -10.75 10.21
N GLY A 191 10.55 -9.99 11.20
CA GLY A 191 10.85 -8.55 11.30
C GLY A 191 12.35 -8.23 11.37
N GLY A 192 13.18 -9.13 11.91
CA GLY A 192 14.64 -8.97 11.94
C GLY A 192 15.29 -9.10 10.56
N GLU A 193 14.85 -10.05 9.75
CA GLU A 193 15.34 -10.29 8.38
C GLU A 193 14.96 -9.11 7.48
N LEU A 194 13.69 -8.67 7.55
CA LEU A 194 13.21 -7.49 6.83
C LEU A 194 14.06 -6.25 7.12
N ASN A 195 14.42 -6.03 8.38
CA ASN A 195 15.26 -4.91 8.76
C ASN A 195 16.69 -5.05 8.21
N ALA A 196 17.24 -6.27 8.18
CA ALA A 196 18.55 -6.53 7.60
C ALA A 196 18.59 -6.23 6.09
N TYR A 197 17.60 -6.69 5.30
CA TYR A 197 17.55 -6.39 3.86
C TYR A 197 17.44 -4.88 3.58
N LEU A 198 16.64 -4.16 4.36
CA LEU A 198 16.55 -2.71 4.25
C LEU A 198 17.86 -2.03 4.66
N GLU A 199 18.52 -2.47 5.73
CA GLU A 199 19.79 -1.90 6.18
C GLU A 199 20.94 -2.14 5.18
N MET A 200 21.02 -3.33 4.57
CA MET A 200 22.03 -3.67 3.56
C MET A 200 21.91 -2.84 2.28
N ASN A 201 20.70 -2.36 1.96
CA ASN A 201 20.42 -1.57 0.76
C ASN A 201 20.24 -0.07 1.05
N ASN A 202 20.82 0.44 2.14
CA ASN A 202 20.71 1.86 2.52
C ASN A 202 19.25 2.36 2.61
N TRP A 203 18.32 1.49 3.00
CA TRP A 203 16.89 1.76 3.03
C TRP A 203 16.27 2.10 1.66
N ASP A 204 16.87 1.64 0.56
CA ASP A 204 16.22 1.59 -0.74
C ASP A 204 15.24 0.41 -0.77
N LEU A 205 13.95 0.74 -0.92
CA LEU A 205 12.87 -0.24 -0.86
C LEU A 205 12.93 -1.21 -2.05
N GLU A 206 13.18 -0.72 -3.26
CA GLU A 206 13.13 -1.55 -4.47
C GLU A 206 14.34 -2.48 -4.55
N ALA A 207 15.53 -1.98 -4.20
CA ALA A 207 16.72 -2.82 -4.09
C ALA A 207 16.57 -3.89 -3.00
N ALA A 208 15.99 -3.55 -1.85
CA ALA A 208 15.73 -4.52 -0.78
C ALA A 208 14.71 -5.60 -1.20
N LYS A 209 13.64 -5.23 -1.92
CA LYS A 209 12.68 -6.19 -2.49
C LYS A 209 13.36 -7.16 -3.45
N GLN A 210 14.21 -6.64 -4.33
CA GLN A 210 14.92 -7.48 -5.30
C GLN A 210 15.81 -8.51 -4.60
N ASN A 211 16.60 -8.10 -3.59
CA ASN A 211 17.43 -9.05 -2.84
C ASN A 211 16.61 -10.15 -2.15
N VAL A 212 15.44 -9.82 -1.62
CA VAL A 212 14.53 -10.81 -1.03
C VAL A 212 14.04 -11.81 -2.10
N ILE A 213 13.67 -11.32 -3.28
CA ILE A 213 13.21 -12.17 -4.40
C ILE A 213 14.34 -13.11 -4.84
N ASP A 214 15.55 -12.59 -4.98
CA ASP A 214 16.73 -13.35 -5.40
C ASP A 214 17.04 -14.47 -4.40
N ASP A 215 17.00 -14.19 -3.09
CA ASP A 215 17.21 -15.20 -2.05
C ASP A 215 16.10 -16.28 -2.05
N LEU A 216 14.83 -15.88 -2.20
CA LEU A 216 13.72 -16.83 -2.30
C LEU A 216 13.80 -17.70 -3.57
N GLU A 217 14.27 -17.16 -4.69
CA GLU A 217 14.47 -17.91 -5.93
C GLU A 217 15.65 -18.89 -5.80
N TRP A 218 16.73 -18.47 -5.14
CA TRP A 218 17.87 -19.32 -4.84
C TRP A 218 17.46 -20.50 -3.95
N GLU A 219 16.69 -20.26 -2.88
CA GLU A 219 16.20 -21.33 -2.01
C GLU A 219 15.32 -22.34 -2.75
N LYS A 220 14.41 -21.87 -3.63
CA LYS A 220 13.60 -22.75 -4.47
C LYS A 220 14.45 -23.63 -5.36
N SER A 221 15.48 -23.07 -5.98
CA SER A 221 16.42 -23.78 -6.84
C SER A 221 17.19 -24.86 -6.07
N GLN A 222 17.63 -24.57 -4.83
CA GLN A 222 18.28 -25.57 -3.97
C GLN A 222 17.34 -26.72 -3.61
N GLN A 223 16.09 -26.41 -3.25
CA GLN A 223 15.09 -27.43 -2.93
C GLN A 223 14.78 -28.32 -4.15
N GLU A 224 14.72 -27.77 -5.35
CA GLU A 224 14.51 -28.54 -6.57
C GLU A 224 15.69 -29.47 -6.86
N GLN A 225 16.92 -28.97 -6.75
CA GLN A 225 18.12 -29.80 -6.91
C GLN A 225 18.16 -30.94 -5.88
N GLU A 226 17.79 -30.68 -4.62
CA GLU A 226 17.74 -31.71 -3.58
C GLU A 226 16.67 -32.77 -3.89
N LYS A 227 15.49 -32.36 -4.39
CA LYS A 227 14.44 -33.29 -4.83
C LYS A 227 14.91 -34.17 -5.99
N LEU A 228 15.62 -33.60 -6.97
CA LEU A 228 16.18 -34.34 -8.08
C LEU A 228 17.22 -35.37 -7.60
N LYS A 229 18.13 -34.98 -6.71
CA LYS A 229 19.11 -35.90 -6.10
C LYS A 229 18.43 -37.07 -5.39
N LYS A 230 17.43 -36.81 -4.55
CA LYS A 230 16.65 -37.85 -3.86
C LYS A 230 15.92 -38.79 -4.83
N ASN A 231 15.41 -38.26 -5.95
CA ASN A 231 14.76 -39.07 -6.98
C ASN A 231 15.73 -39.99 -7.73
N VAL A 232 16.94 -39.49 -8.04
CA VAL A 232 18.01 -40.30 -8.66
C VAL A 232 18.44 -41.42 -7.71
N GLU A 233 18.64 -41.11 -6.43
CA GLU A 233 19.03 -42.11 -5.42
C GLU A 233 17.95 -43.20 -5.23
N LYS A 234 16.67 -42.82 -5.21
CA LYS A 234 15.55 -43.79 -5.16
C LYS A 234 15.53 -44.71 -6.38
N LYS A 235 15.79 -44.19 -7.59
CA LYS A 235 15.88 -45.00 -8.82
C LYS A 235 17.04 -45.99 -8.78
N GLN A 236 18.18 -45.60 -8.22
CA GLN A 236 19.34 -46.49 -8.07
C GLN A 236 19.11 -47.61 -7.04
N LYS A 237 18.29 -47.37 -6.01
CA LYS A 237 17.95 -48.38 -4.97
C LYS A 237 16.96 -49.44 -5.45
N ILE A 238 16.20 -49.17 -6.51
CA ILE A 238 15.40 -50.21 -7.18
C ILE A 238 16.40 -51.07 -7.95
N LYS A 239 16.88 -52.15 -7.32
CA LYS A 239 17.66 -53.18 -8.02
C LYS A 239 16.92 -53.52 -9.31
N PRO A 240 17.59 -53.58 -10.47
CA PRO A 240 16.95 -54.04 -11.69
C PRO A 240 16.50 -55.48 -11.42
N THR A 241 15.22 -55.67 -11.12
CA THR A 241 14.59 -56.97 -11.24
C THR A 241 14.69 -57.28 -12.73
N LEU A 242 15.72 -58.06 -13.07
CA LEU A 242 15.88 -58.68 -14.38
C LEU A 242 14.65 -59.58 -14.56
N THR A 243 13.57 -59.01 -15.07
CA THR A 243 12.47 -59.77 -15.65
C THR A 243 13.04 -60.38 -16.91
N ALA A 244 13.70 -61.54 -16.76
CA ALA A 244 14.08 -62.36 -17.88
C ALA A 244 12.79 -62.77 -18.58
N HIS A 245 12.43 -62.03 -19.63
CA HIS A 245 11.44 -62.50 -20.60
C HIS A 245 12.07 -63.70 -21.31
N VAL A 246 11.89 -64.89 -20.72
CA VAL A 246 12.07 -66.15 -21.43
C VAL A 246 11.01 -66.14 -22.51
N ALA A 247 11.40 -65.77 -23.73
CA ALA A 247 10.58 -65.96 -24.91
C ALA A 247 10.43 -67.47 -25.12
N ILE A 248 9.34 -68.03 -24.60
CA ILE A 248 8.95 -69.41 -24.91
C ILE A 248 8.51 -69.40 -26.38
N PRO A 249 9.21 -70.10 -27.28
CA PRO A 249 8.77 -70.21 -28.67
C PRO A 249 7.37 -70.86 -28.71
N VAL A 250 6.46 -70.25 -29.47
CA VAL A 250 5.03 -70.58 -29.55
C VAL A 250 4.77 -72.00 -30.13
N SER A 251 5.81 -72.69 -30.57
CA SER A 251 5.73 -74.02 -31.19
C SER A 251 5.31 -75.16 -30.24
N ASP A 252 5.32 -74.99 -28.91
CA ASP A 252 4.98 -76.06 -27.96
C ASP A 252 3.60 -75.93 -27.26
N MET A 253 2.80 -74.91 -27.58
CA MET A 253 1.48 -74.72 -26.93
C MET A 253 0.37 -75.67 -27.44
N ALA A 254 0.64 -76.50 -28.45
CA ALA A 254 -0.34 -77.45 -28.98
C ALA A 254 -0.57 -78.68 -28.08
N ALA A 255 0.35 -79.01 -27.17
CA ALA A 255 0.29 -80.25 -26.38
C ALA A 255 -0.49 -80.15 -25.05
N VAL A 256 -0.83 -78.94 -24.57
CA VAL A 256 -1.43 -78.75 -23.23
C VAL A 256 -2.97 -78.75 -23.26
N LYS A 257 -3.61 -78.71 -24.44
CA LYS A 257 -5.08 -78.67 -24.56
C LYS A 257 -5.80 -80.01 -24.39
N SER A 258 -5.11 -81.12 -24.13
CA SER A 258 -5.73 -82.46 -24.15
C SER A 258 -6.12 -83.05 -22.79
N ARG A 259 -5.95 -82.34 -21.66
CA ARG A 259 -6.18 -82.92 -20.31
C ARG A 259 -7.33 -82.36 -19.46
N LEU A 260 -8.19 -81.48 -19.98
CA LEU A 260 -9.29 -80.88 -19.18
C LEU A 260 -10.71 -81.19 -19.66
N ASN A 261 -10.92 -82.23 -20.47
CA ASN A 261 -12.26 -82.80 -20.68
C ASN A 261 -12.52 -83.92 -19.67
N GLY A 262 -12.64 -83.54 -18.40
CA GLY A 262 -13.15 -84.36 -17.32
C GLY A 262 -14.58 -83.94 -16.99
N ASN A 263 -15.52 -84.66 -17.57
CA ASN A 263 -16.94 -84.70 -17.24
C ASN A 263 -17.16 -84.90 -15.73
N GLY A 264 -17.97 -84.07 -15.06
CA GLY A 264 -18.32 -84.30 -13.66
C GLY A 264 -19.09 -83.17 -13.02
N GLY A 265 -20.37 -83.43 -12.71
CA GLY A 265 -21.31 -82.45 -12.19
C GLY A 265 -21.02 -81.92 -10.78
N GLY A 266 -21.58 -80.74 -10.53
CA GLY A 266 -22.31 -80.40 -9.30
C GLY A 266 -21.54 -80.46 -7.98
N GLY A 267 -21.16 -79.29 -7.47
CA GLY A 267 -20.83 -79.12 -6.05
C GLY A 267 -20.15 -77.79 -5.80
N GLY A 268 -20.85 -76.86 -5.15
CA GLY A 268 -20.31 -75.57 -4.75
C GLY A 268 -19.20 -75.73 -3.73
N GLY A 269 -17.96 -75.53 -4.17
CA GLY A 269 -16.79 -75.35 -3.34
C GLY A 269 -15.77 -74.55 -4.13
N LYS A 270 -15.52 -73.30 -3.73
CA LYS A 270 -14.40 -72.52 -4.28
C LYS A 270 -13.11 -73.07 -3.65
N GLU A 271 -12.58 -74.14 -4.21
CA GLU A 271 -11.22 -74.56 -3.90
C GLU A 271 -10.25 -73.85 -4.85
N GLU A 272 -9.33 -73.09 -4.27
CA GLU A 272 -8.23 -72.43 -4.96
C GLU A 272 -7.22 -73.50 -5.39
N GLY A 273 -7.29 -73.93 -6.64
CA GLY A 273 -6.28 -74.82 -7.23
C GLY A 273 -5.01 -74.03 -7.58
N TRP A 274 -3.93 -74.27 -6.84
CA TRP A 274 -2.60 -73.79 -7.20
C TRP A 274 -1.88 -74.86 -8.04
N VAL A 275 -1.39 -74.49 -9.22
CA VAL A 275 -0.53 -75.35 -10.03
C VAL A 275 0.91 -74.98 -9.73
N GLU A 276 1.60 -75.82 -8.97
CA GLU A 276 3.03 -75.67 -8.70
C GLU A 276 3.80 -76.27 -9.88
N ILE A 277 4.47 -75.41 -10.66
CA ILE A 277 5.34 -75.84 -11.77
C ILE A 277 6.77 -75.71 -11.28
N GLU A 278 7.39 -76.85 -10.93
CA GLU A 278 8.83 -76.90 -10.67
C GLU A 278 9.59 -76.82 -12.00
N LEU A 279 10.17 -75.66 -12.27
CA LEU A 279 11.13 -75.50 -13.35
C LEU A 279 12.52 -75.87 -12.81
N SER A 280 13.00 -77.06 -13.19
CA SER A 280 14.37 -77.50 -12.91
C SER A 280 15.34 -76.80 -13.88
N SER A 281 15.92 -75.69 -13.43
CA SER A 281 17.04 -75.05 -14.11
C SER A 281 18.32 -75.81 -13.80
N SER A 282 18.94 -76.41 -14.82
CA SER A 282 20.26 -77.04 -14.75
C SER A 282 21.38 -76.01 -14.87
N ILE A 283 21.42 -75.04 -13.95
CA ILE A 283 22.57 -74.15 -13.78
C ILE A 283 22.88 -74.06 -12.29
N HIS A 284 24.17 -74.21 -11.98
CA HIS A 284 24.75 -74.49 -10.67
C HIS A 284 24.63 -73.31 -9.68
N GLU A 285 23.43 -72.91 -9.29
CA GLU A 285 23.18 -72.17 -8.03
C GLU A 285 21.69 -72.18 -7.70
N LYS A 286 21.32 -72.77 -6.56
CA LYS A 286 19.94 -72.92 -6.11
C LYS A 286 19.36 -71.57 -5.70
N VAL A 287 18.85 -70.80 -6.66
CA VAL A 287 17.93 -69.69 -6.39
C VAL A 287 16.54 -70.16 -6.75
N GLY A 288 15.76 -70.54 -5.73
CA GLY A 288 14.36 -70.95 -5.91
C GLY A 288 13.50 -69.74 -6.28
N PHE A 289 13.14 -69.60 -7.56
CA PHE A 289 12.15 -68.62 -7.99
C PHE A 289 10.77 -69.26 -7.96
N ARG A 290 9.87 -68.72 -7.13
CA ARG A 290 8.44 -69.01 -7.20
C ARG A 290 7.77 -68.00 -8.10
N VAL A 291 7.24 -68.46 -9.23
CA VAL A 291 6.45 -67.63 -10.16
C VAL A 291 4.98 -67.90 -9.89
N TYR A 292 4.27 -66.89 -9.38
CA TYR A 292 2.82 -66.96 -9.20
C TYR A 292 2.15 -66.35 -10.43
N ILE A 293 1.56 -67.18 -11.30
CA ILE A 293 0.74 -66.73 -12.42
C ILE A 293 -0.71 -66.70 -11.95
N CYS A 294 -1.24 -65.51 -11.70
CA CYS A 294 -2.65 -65.34 -11.37
C CYS A 294 -3.48 -65.38 -12.68
N LEU A 295 -4.01 -66.55 -13.02
CA LEU A 295 -4.90 -66.75 -14.16
C LEU A 295 -6.32 -66.28 -13.85
N PHE A 296 -6.52 -64.99 -13.62
CA PHE A 296 -7.85 -64.41 -13.55
C PHE A 296 -7.82 -62.96 -14.06
N CYS A 297 -8.14 -62.78 -15.34
CA CYS A 297 -8.74 -61.56 -15.88
C CYS A 297 -9.20 -61.82 -17.32
N HIS A 298 -10.38 -62.42 -17.44
CA HIS A 298 -11.11 -62.52 -18.70
C HIS A 298 -11.95 -61.26 -18.89
N ASP A 299 -11.32 -60.08 -18.97
CA ASP A 299 -11.94 -58.87 -19.53
C ASP A 299 -10.89 -57.75 -19.77
N PHE A 300 -10.13 -57.89 -20.86
CA PHE A 300 -9.20 -56.86 -21.31
C PHE A 300 -9.94 -55.80 -22.14
N ARG A 301 -10.73 -54.95 -21.48
CA ARG A 301 -11.30 -53.74 -22.10
C ARG A 301 -10.35 -52.56 -21.86
N VAL A 302 -9.51 -52.28 -22.85
CA VAL A 302 -8.66 -51.08 -22.90
C VAL A 302 -9.57 -49.84 -22.93
N LYS A 303 -9.82 -49.23 -21.76
CA LYS A 303 -10.33 -47.86 -21.67
C LYS A 303 -9.17 -46.94 -21.32
N HIS A 304 -8.64 -46.26 -22.34
CA HIS A 304 -7.86 -45.04 -22.14
C HIS A 304 -8.80 -43.99 -21.50
N ARG A 305 -8.68 -43.79 -20.19
CA ARG A 305 -9.28 -42.64 -19.50
C ARG A 305 -8.15 -41.89 -18.82
N ALA A 306 -7.70 -40.82 -19.47
CA ALA A 306 -6.81 -39.84 -18.87
C ALA A 306 -7.52 -39.19 -17.68
N LEU A 307 -7.07 -39.51 -16.46
CA LEU A 307 -7.40 -38.77 -15.26
C LEU A 307 -6.18 -37.91 -14.92
N ILE A 308 -6.16 -36.68 -15.43
CA ILE A 308 -5.41 -35.59 -14.80
C ILE A 308 -6.28 -35.14 -13.62
N SER A 309 -6.03 -35.74 -12.46
CA SER A 309 -6.60 -35.28 -11.19
C SER A 309 -5.66 -34.23 -10.60
N SER A 310 -6.05 -32.97 -10.77
CA SER A 310 -5.51 -31.84 -10.03
C SER A 310 -6.01 -31.90 -8.59
N CYS A 311 -5.18 -32.40 -7.67
CA CYS A 311 -5.37 -32.15 -6.24
C CYS A 311 -4.73 -30.79 -5.90
N PHE A 312 -5.53 -29.73 -5.95
CA PHE A 312 -5.18 -28.45 -5.33
C PHE A 312 -5.70 -28.47 -3.89
N ASN A 313 -4.76 -28.54 -2.94
CA ASN A 313 -5.03 -28.38 -1.51
C ASN A 313 -5.46 -26.94 -1.24
N HIS A 314 -6.64 -26.75 -0.65
CA HIS A 314 -7.00 -25.54 0.06
C HIS A 314 -6.93 -25.87 1.56
N ALA A 315 -5.78 -25.60 2.18
CA ALA A 315 -5.64 -25.59 3.62
C ALA A 315 -5.66 -24.12 4.05
N SER A 316 -6.76 -23.73 4.70
CA SER A 316 -6.92 -22.45 5.37
C SER A 316 -6.21 -22.48 6.72
N TRP A 317 -5.28 -21.55 6.91
CA TRP A 317 -4.85 -20.98 8.19
C TRP A 317 -4.82 -19.46 8.02
#